data_AF-A0A6U5K9U6-F1
#
_entry.id   AF-A0A6U5K9U6-F1
#
_cell.length_a   1.000
_cell.length_b   1.000
_cell.length_c   1.000
_cell.angle_alpha   90.00
_cell.angle_beta   90.00
_cell.angle_gamma   90.00
#
_symmetry.space_group_name_H-M   'P 1'
#
loop_
_entity.id
_entity.type
_entity.pdbx_description
1 polymer ?
#
loop_
_entity_poly.entity_id
_entity_poly.type
_entity_poly.pdbx_seq_one_letter_code
_entity_poly.pdbx_strand_id
1 'polypeptide(L)'
;MSQLMRVDCFQKYDDSERSLLELTTSGMTHSWGSCASPQLRHHTHWYAPYAKFSSKFLMEVLHRVFQWPDIVSSSDPDNSHDSRVLFENGGAEGAKKGKQYALADNFGELEFHWDSDLVSLRVFGKDYDKPPLMSARWSLEQLSGITKIPGGNLKNRLLAQNVLRDTSSRVGWTCLPHRGASNGIRVFIGHVVGSTLLFTLLLLPCVFCTLCMTYLVKRFLKHTKKKSHLKMKNIKHA
;
A
#
# COMPACT_ATOMS: atom_id res chain seq x y z
N MET A 1 0.50 8.33 9.07
CA MET A 1 0.80 7.49 7.89
C MET A 1 1.41 8.34 6.80
N SER A 2 2.64 8.08 6.39
CA SER A 2 3.23 8.72 5.22
C SER A 2 3.34 7.77 4.05
N GLN A 3 3.30 8.27 2.82
CA GLN A 3 3.54 7.51 1.60
C GLN A 3 4.08 8.42 0.51
N LEU A 4 4.99 7.87 -0.30
CA LEU A 4 5.37 8.44 -1.59
C LEU A 4 4.74 7.65 -2.73
N MET A 5 4.04 8.34 -3.62
CA MET A 5 3.47 7.80 -4.85
C MET A 5 4.11 8.44 -6.06
N ARG A 6 4.23 7.64 -7.13
CA ARG A 6 4.70 8.09 -8.44
C ARG A 6 3.67 7.73 -9.49
N VAL A 7 3.31 8.72 -10.29
CA VAL A 7 2.45 8.58 -11.46
C VAL A 7 3.21 9.13 -12.64
N ASP A 8 3.37 8.34 -13.68
CA ASP A 8 4.07 8.75 -14.88
C ASP A 8 3.05 9.21 -15.92
N CYS A 9 3.16 10.45 -16.37
CA CYS A 9 2.26 11.09 -17.31
C CYS A 9 2.95 11.27 -18.66
N PHE A 10 2.17 11.15 -19.72
CA PHE A 10 2.64 11.38 -21.09
C PHE A 10 1.63 12.24 -21.85
N GLN A 11 2.13 13.01 -22.81
CA GLN A 11 1.31 13.78 -23.71
C GLN A 11 1.21 13.07 -25.06
N LYS A 12 -0.02 12.89 -25.55
CA LYS A 12 -0.30 12.08 -26.75
C LYS A 12 0.39 12.57 -28.03
N TYR A 13 0.71 13.86 -28.12
CA TYR A 13 1.12 14.52 -29.38
C TYR A 13 2.56 15.06 -29.37
N ASP A 14 3.14 15.25 -28.20
CA ASP A 14 4.43 15.96 -28.04
C ASP A 14 5.56 15.01 -27.63
N ASP A 15 5.26 13.70 -27.54
CA ASP A 15 6.16 12.68 -26.98
C ASP A 15 6.75 13.01 -25.60
N SER A 16 6.23 14.07 -24.95
CA SER A 16 6.68 14.55 -23.66
C SER A 16 6.17 13.63 -22.55
N GLU A 17 7.07 13.34 -21.62
CA GLU A 17 6.83 12.51 -20.45
C GLU A 17 7.19 13.32 -19.21
N ARG A 18 6.37 13.22 -18.16
CA ARG A 18 6.68 13.81 -16.86
C ARG A 18 6.23 12.88 -15.75
N SER A 19 7.02 12.77 -14.70
CA SER A 19 6.63 12.04 -13.50
C SER A 19 6.03 13.00 -12.49
N LEU A 20 4.85 12.67 -11.99
CA LEU A 20 4.22 13.34 -10.85
C LEU A 20 4.50 12.51 -9.60
N LEU A 21 5.05 13.17 -8.59
CA LEU A 21 5.29 12.59 -7.28
C LEU A 21 4.29 13.19 -6.28
N GLU A 22 3.59 12.32 -5.56
CA GLU A 22 2.68 12.71 -4.50
C GLU A 22 3.23 12.19 -3.17
N LEU A 23 3.52 13.12 -2.26
CA LEU A 23 3.79 12.81 -0.87
C LEU A 23 2.51 13.03 -0.07
N THR A 24 2.09 12.01 0.67
CA THR A 24 1.06 12.15 1.72
C THR A 24 1.72 11.90 3.06
N THR A 25 1.56 12.79 4.03
CA THR A 25 2.06 12.61 5.43
C THR A 25 0.93 12.45 6.45
N SER A 26 -0.31 12.73 6.07
CA SER A 26 -1.47 12.62 6.93
C SER A 26 -2.07 11.21 6.93
N GLY A 27 -2.38 10.71 8.13
CA GLY A 27 -3.05 9.43 8.33
C GLY A 27 -4.35 9.32 7.53
N MET A 28 -4.36 8.44 6.53
CA MET A 28 -5.55 7.83 5.91
C MET A 28 -6.52 8.73 5.11
N THR A 29 -6.27 10.02 4.85
CA THR A 29 -7.35 10.88 4.32
C THR A 29 -7.34 11.18 2.81
N HIS A 30 -6.26 11.03 2.04
CA HIS A 30 -6.30 11.49 0.63
C HIS A 30 -5.90 10.52 -0.50
N SER A 31 -5.02 9.54 -0.28
CA SER A 31 -4.52 8.69 -1.38
C SER A 31 -4.96 7.21 -1.32
N TRP A 32 -5.31 6.67 -0.15
CA TRP A 32 -5.76 5.28 0.03
C TRP A 32 -7.27 5.09 0.18
N GLY A 33 -8.02 6.19 0.41
CA GLY A 33 -9.49 6.18 0.45
C GLY A 33 -10.14 6.07 -0.95
N SER A 34 -9.35 5.70 -1.95
CA SER A 34 -9.65 5.76 -3.37
C SER A 34 -9.47 4.37 -4.00
N CYS A 35 -10.09 3.36 -3.38
CA CYS A 35 -10.19 1.97 -3.87
C CYS A 35 -8.86 1.23 -4.10
N ALA A 36 -8.94 -0.10 -4.24
CA ALA A 36 -7.82 -0.96 -4.66
C ALA A 36 -7.33 -0.69 -6.10
N SER A 37 -7.85 0.36 -6.73
CA SER A 37 -7.49 0.81 -8.05
C SER A 37 -7.53 2.33 -8.05
N PRO A 38 -6.41 3.01 -8.35
CA PRO A 38 -6.36 4.47 -8.51
C PRO A 38 -7.13 4.96 -9.75
N GLN A 39 -7.87 4.09 -10.42
CA GLN A 39 -8.62 4.42 -11.61
C GLN A 39 -9.91 5.12 -11.24
N LEU A 40 -10.07 6.35 -11.75
CA LEU A 40 -11.22 7.23 -11.57
C LEU A 40 -12.58 6.52 -11.76
N ARG A 41 -12.63 5.51 -12.64
CA ARG A 41 -13.84 4.70 -12.89
C ARG A 41 -14.43 4.06 -11.63
N HIS A 42 -13.62 3.70 -10.63
CA HIS A 42 -14.11 3.04 -9.42
C HIS A 42 -14.57 4.03 -8.33
N HIS A 43 -14.47 5.33 -8.57
CA HIS A 43 -14.85 6.35 -7.59
C HIS A 43 -16.32 6.77 -7.70
N THR A 44 -16.94 6.59 -8.87
CA THR A 44 -18.29 7.10 -9.17
C THR A 44 -19.37 6.00 -9.12
N HIS A 45 -19.01 4.74 -8.94
CA HIS A 45 -19.97 3.64 -8.87
C HIS A 45 -20.64 3.50 -7.49
N TRP A 46 -21.84 2.91 -7.47
CA TRP A 46 -22.64 2.68 -6.26
C TRP A 46 -21.90 1.86 -5.18
N TYR A 47 -20.99 0.97 -5.59
CA TYR A 47 -20.21 0.14 -4.67
C TYR A 47 -18.93 0.82 -4.15
N ALA A 48 -18.67 2.08 -4.52
CA ALA A 48 -17.44 2.80 -4.14
C ALA A 48 -17.22 2.85 -2.62
N PRO A 49 -18.22 3.16 -1.76
CA PRO A 49 -18.00 3.18 -0.31
C PRO A 49 -17.53 1.83 0.25
N TYR A 50 -18.13 0.73 -0.23
CA TYR A 50 -17.76 -0.62 0.18
C TYR A 50 -16.35 -1.00 -0.32
N ALA A 51 -16.05 -0.71 -1.58
CA ALA A 51 -14.72 -0.96 -2.15
C ALA A 51 -13.62 -0.17 -1.42
N LYS A 52 -13.91 1.07 -1.00
CA LYS A 52 -13.01 1.88 -0.17
C LYS A 52 -12.78 1.24 1.20
N PHE A 53 -13.84 0.81 1.89
CA PHE A 53 -13.74 0.14 3.18
C PHE A 53 -12.93 -1.16 3.09
N SER A 54 -13.31 -2.06 2.18
CA SER A 54 -12.65 -3.35 2.00
C SER A 54 -11.19 -3.20 1.58
N SER A 55 -10.89 -2.26 0.68
CA SER A 55 -9.51 -1.95 0.29
C SER A 55 -8.70 -1.40 1.46
N LYS A 56 -9.24 -0.44 2.21
CA LYS A 56 -8.55 0.14 3.36
C LYS A 56 -8.24 -0.93 4.42
N PHE A 57 -9.25 -1.72 4.79
CA PHE A 57 -9.08 -2.80 5.76
C PHE A 57 -8.08 -3.84 5.27
N LEU A 58 -8.18 -4.27 4.01
CA LEU A 58 -7.26 -5.24 3.43
C LEU A 58 -5.83 -4.69 3.38
N MET A 59 -5.62 -3.44 3.01
CA MET A 59 -4.29 -2.83 2.99
C MET A 59 -3.71 -2.69 4.40
N GLU A 60 -4.54 -2.39 5.40
CA GLU A 60 -4.11 -2.33 6.79
C GLU A 60 -3.70 -3.71 7.32
N VAL A 61 -4.50 -4.74 7.02
CA VAL A 61 -4.21 -6.13 7.38
C VAL A 61 -2.98 -6.63 6.63
N LEU A 62 -2.95 -6.49 5.30
CA LEU A 62 -1.83 -6.90 4.47
C LEU A 62 -0.57 -6.15 4.88
N HIS A 63 -0.62 -4.88 5.27
CA HIS A 63 0.56 -4.23 5.85
C HIS A 63 1.06 -4.98 7.09
N ARG A 64 0.17 -5.25 8.03
CA ARG A 64 0.56 -5.91 9.29
C ARG A 64 1.16 -7.30 9.05
N VAL A 65 0.74 -8.00 7.99
CA VAL A 65 1.18 -9.37 7.67
C VAL A 65 2.35 -9.42 6.66
N PHE A 66 2.27 -8.65 5.58
CA PHE A 66 3.20 -8.61 4.44
C PHE A 66 3.51 -7.17 4.02
N GLN A 67 4.69 -6.69 4.39
CA GLN A 67 5.17 -5.38 3.94
C GLN A 67 5.42 -5.42 2.43
N TRP A 68 4.85 -4.47 1.70
CA TRP A 68 4.98 -4.40 0.24
C TRP A 68 6.33 -3.81 -0.17
N PRO A 69 7.02 -4.38 -1.18
CA PRO A 69 8.31 -3.88 -1.64
C PRO A 69 8.22 -2.46 -2.19
N ASP A 70 9.32 -1.72 -2.04
CA ASP A 70 9.36 -0.28 -2.23
C ASP A 70 9.25 0.20 -3.68
N ILE A 71 8.70 1.41 -3.84
CA ILE A 71 8.87 2.22 -5.07
C ILE A 71 10.27 2.84 -5.09
N VAL A 72 10.85 3.09 -3.92
CA VAL A 72 12.14 3.73 -3.74
C VAL A 72 13.17 2.68 -3.35
N SER A 73 14.10 2.38 -4.25
CA SER A 73 15.25 1.55 -3.90
C SER A 73 16.37 2.43 -3.37
N SER A 74 16.79 2.17 -2.14
CA SER A 74 18.05 2.68 -1.57
C SER A 74 19.17 1.63 -1.69
N SER A 75 19.04 0.66 -2.62
CA SER A 75 20.16 -0.24 -2.93
C SER A 75 21.37 0.59 -3.31
N ASP A 76 22.40 0.55 -2.46
CA ASP A 76 23.59 1.36 -2.59
C ASP A 76 24.19 1.16 -3.99
N PRO A 77 24.39 2.24 -4.77
CA PRO A 77 25.43 2.22 -5.77
C PRO A 77 26.74 2.08 -5.00
N ASP A 78 27.34 0.89 -5.05
CA ASP A 78 28.64 0.52 -4.46
C ASP A 78 29.46 1.70 -3.90
N ASN A 79 29.49 1.87 -2.56
CA ASN A 79 30.47 2.67 -1.82
C ASN A 79 30.82 4.07 -2.39
N SER A 80 29.93 4.72 -3.13
CA SER A 80 30.19 6.08 -3.59
C SER A 80 29.85 7.05 -2.45
N HIS A 81 30.87 7.56 -1.76
CA HIS A 81 30.76 8.67 -0.79
C HIS A 81 30.29 10.00 -1.40
N ASP A 82 29.89 10.01 -2.66
CA ASP A 82 29.45 11.22 -3.35
C ASP A 82 27.95 11.45 -3.08
N SER A 83 27.67 12.52 -2.33
CA SER A 83 26.31 12.96 -1.97
C SER A 83 25.45 13.35 -3.19
N ARG A 84 26.06 13.41 -4.38
CA ARG A 84 25.40 13.71 -5.65
C ARG A 84 24.82 12.49 -6.36
N VAL A 85 25.09 11.28 -5.89
CA VAL A 85 24.60 10.07 -6.57
C VAL A 85 23.09 9.91 -6.34
N LEU A 86 22.32 10.16 -7.40
CA LEU A 86 20.90 9.88 -7.46
C LEU A 86 20.71 8.36 -7.54
N PHE A 87 20.02 7.78 -6.57
CA PHE A 87 19.68 6.37 -6.58
C PHE A 87 18.71 6.07 -7.74
N GLU A 88 18.73 4.85 -8.26
CA GLU A 88 17.97 4.45 -9.47
C GLU A 88 16.45 4.62 -9.34
N ASN A 89 15.93 4.78 -8.12
CA ASN A 89 14.53 5.10 -7.85
C ASN A 89 14.38 6.29 -6.89
N GLY A 90 15.43 7.10 -6.79
CA GLY A 90 15.49 8.28 -5.95
C GLY A 90 15.47 7.97 -4.45
N GLY A 91 16.00 6.84 -3.96
CA GLY A 91 16.26 6.68 -2.52
C GLY A 91 17.30 7.67 -1.99
N ALA A 92 17.39 7.85 -0.67
CA ALA A 92 18.45 8.64 -0.05
C ALA A 92 18.63 8.28 1.44
N GLU A 93 19.76 8.69 2.03
CA GLU A 93 19.98 8.84 3.49
C GLU A 93 19.65 7.63 4.37
N GLY A 94 19.95 6.41 3.90
CA GLY A 94 19.68 5.20 4.67
C GLY A 94 18.18 4.95 4.93
N ALA A 95 17.31 5.57 4.11
CA ALA A 95 15.88 5.33 4.12
C ALA A 95 15.59 3.83 4.12
N LYS A 96 14.60 3.45 4.94
CA LYS A 96 14.33 2.05 5.24
C LYS A 96 14.00 1.28 3.96
N LYS A 97 14.88 0.33 3.61
CA LYS A 97 14.64 -0.64 2.53
C LYS A 97 13.37 -1.45 2.83
N GLY A 98 12.42 -1.44 1.91
CA GLY A 98 11.19 -2.21 1.90
C GLY A 98 9.94 -1.58 2.53
N LYS A 99 9.94 -0.30 2.98
CA LYS A 99 8.71 0.35 3.48
C LYS A 99 8.34 1.65 2.75
N GLN A 100 7.34 1.55 1.87
CA GLN A 100 6.77 2.71 1.15
C GLN A 100 5.92 3.62 2.07
N TYR A 101 5.77 3.25 3.34
CA TYR A 101 4.88 3.93 4.26
C TYR A 101 5.27 3.73 5.73
N ALA A 102 5.14 4.80 6.51
CA ALA A 102 5.32 4.77 7.95
C ALA A 102 3.98 5.05 8.64
N LEU A 103 3.53 4.20 9.56
CA LEU A 103 2.26 4.38 10.28
C LEU A 103 2.33 5.34 11.48
N ALA A 104 3.53 5.72 11.90
CA ALA A 104 3.72 6.62 13.04
C ALA A 104 3.20 8.04 12.74
N ASP A 105 3.17 8.86 13.79
CA ASP A 105 3.12 10.31 13.66
C ASP A 105 4.36 10.73 12.88
N ASN A 106 4.14 11.32 11.71
CA ASN A 106 5.19 11.68 10.80
C ASN A 106 5.02 13.13 10.38
N PHE A 107 6.13 13.81 10.15
CA PHE A 107 6.16 15.05 9.39
C PHE A 107 7.04 14.85 8.16
N GLY A 108 6.70 15.56 7.08
CA GLY A 108 7.48 15.56 5.85
C GLY A 108 8.29 16.83 5.76
N GLU A 109 9.52 16.71 5.29
CA GLU A 109 10.44 17.80 5.02
C GLU A 109 10.81 17.76 3.54
N LEU A 110 10.83 18.93 2.91
CA LEU A 110 11.33 19.16 1.57
C LEU A 110 12.50 20.12 1.66
N GLU A 111 13.68 19.68 1.27
CA GLU A 111 14.89 20.49 1.21
C GLU A 111 15.28 20.73 -0.25
N PHE A 112 15.50 21.99 -0.60
CA PHE A 112 15.88 22.42 -1.95
C PHE A 112 17.34 22.85 -1.95
N HIS A 113 18.18 22.08 -2.65
CA HIS A 113 19.60 22.37 -2.82
C HIS A 113 19.82 23.08 -4.17
N TRP A 114 19.55 24.39 -4.19
CA TRP A 114 19.60 25.22 -5.40
C TRP A 114 20.95 25.15 -6.14
N ASP A 115 22.07 25.09 -5.41
CA ASP A 115 23.42 25.04 -6.02
C ASP A 115 23.69 23.75 -6.80
N SER A 116 22.91 22.70 -6.54
CA SER A 116 23.05 21.38 -7.17
C SER A 116 21.82 20.96 -7.96
N ASP A 117 20.81 21.82 -8.04
CA ASP A 117 19.50 21.52 -8.63
C ASP A 117 18.86 20.24 -8.09
N LEU A 118 18.99 19.98 -6.79
CA LEU A 118 18.42 18.79 -6.14
C LEU A 118 17.28 19.15 -5.20
N VAL A 119 16.29 18.26 -5.14
CA VAL A 119 15.21 18.27 -4.15
C VAL A 119 15.30 16.99 -3.34
N SER A 120 15.48 17.14 -2.04
CA SER A 120 15.49 16.06 -1.07
C SER A 120 14.15 16.06 -0.33
N LEU A 121 13.49 14.92 -0.33
CA LEU A 121 12.31 14.62 0.45
C LEU A 121 12.72 13.75 1.63
N ARG A 122 12.31 14.11 2.83
CA ARG A 122 12.47 13.29 4.03
C ARG A 122 11.16 13.16 4.75
N VAL A 123 10.93 12.01 5.35
CA VAL A 123 9.82 11.77 6.25
C VAL A 123 10.35 11.20 7.54
N PHE A 124 10.17 11.95 8.61
CA PHE A 124 10.62 11.60 9.94
C PHE A 124 9.48 10.99 10.74
N GLY A 125 9.84 10.24 11.78
CA GLY A 125 8.89 9.76 12.78
C GLY A 125 8.73 10.78 13.92
N LYS A 126 8.19 10.29 15.04
CA LYS A 126 8.01 11.09 16.26
C LYS A 126 9.33 11.58 16.90
N ASP A 127 10.41 10.82 16.74
CA ASP A 127 11.72 11.13 17.33
C ASP A 127 12.57 11.89 16.30
N TYR A 128 12.93 13.14 16.60
CA TYR A 128 13.70 14.02 15.70
C TYR A 128 15.15 13.55 15.50
N ASP A 129 15.76 12.92 16.50
CA ASP A 129 17.17 12.49 16.44
C ASP A 129 17.39 11.18 15.68
N LYS A 130 16.31 10.56 15.17
CA LYS A 130 16.39 9.31 14.41
C LYS A 130 16.49 9.57 12.92
N PRO A 131 17.16 8.69 12.15
CA PRO A 131 17.20 8.80 10.70
C PRO A 131 15.80 8.81 10.09
N PRO A 132 15.62 9.45 8.93
CA PRO A 132 14.32 9.53 8.28
C PRO A 132 13.77 8.13 7.98
N LEU A 133 12.48 7.93 8.23
CA LEU A 133 11.79 6.67 7.94
C LEU A 133 11.71 6.41 6.45
N MET A 134 11.63 7.47 5.66
CA MET A 134 11.65 7.47 4.20
C MET A 134 12.39 8.71 3.75
N SER A 135 13.28 8.55 2.77
CA SER A 135 13.95 9.67 2.13
C SER A 135 14.05 9.37 0.65
N ALA A 136 13.86 10.42 -0.14
CA ALA A 136 13.99 10.35 -1.56
C ALA A 136 14.61 11.61 -2.15
N ARG A 137 15.36 11.51 -3.24
CA ARG A 137 16.06 12.63 -3.87
C ARG A 137 15.92 12.59 -5.38
N TRP A 138 15.68 13.75 -5.96
CA TRP A 138 15.53 13.96 -7.40
C TRP A 138 16.22 15.25 -7.83
N SER A 139 16.58 15.36 -9.10
CA SER A 139 16.95 16.66 -9.67
C SER A 139 15.71 17.50 -10.02
N LEU A 140 15.85 18.82 -10.07
CA LEU A 140 14.79 19.71 -10.54
C LEU A 140 14.40 19.42 -11.99
N GLU A 141 15.35 19.00 -12.83
CA GLU A 141 15.09 18.53 -14.19
C GLU A 141 14.23 17.26 -14.24
N GLN A 142 14.45 16.35 -13.29
CA GLN A 142 13.68 15.13 -13.16
C GLN A 142 12.23 15.42 -12.76
N LEU A 143 12.04 16.38 -11.84
CA LEU A 143 10.72 16.83 -11.39
C LEU A 143 9.98 17.69 -12.43
N SER A 144 10.72 18.42 -13.26
CA SER A 144 10.15 19.22 -14.36
C SER A 144 9.78 18.37 -15.59
N GLY A 145 10.28 17.13 -15.66
CA GLY A 145 10.06 16.22 -16.78
C GLY A 145 11.02 16.44 -17.96
N ILE A 146 12.06 17.27 -17.79
CA ILE A 146 13.13 17.42 -18.78
C ILE A 146 13.94 16.13 -18.85
N THR A 147 14.28 15.57 -17.68
CA THR A 147 14.95 14.27 -17.56
C THR A 147 14.01 13.24 -16.97
N LYS A 148 14.15 11.98 -17.42
CA LYS A 148 13.30 10.89 -16.92
C LYS A 148 13.76 10.46 -15.54
N ILE A 149 12.82 10.27 -14.62
CA ILE A 149 13.11 9.62 -13.34
C ILE A 149 13.36 8.13 -13.61
N PRO A 150 14.52 7.57 -13.21
CA PRO A 150 14.87 6.17 -13.46
C PRO A 150 13.87 5.19 -12.79
N GLY A 151 13.88 3.94 -13.26
CA GLY A 151 12.95 2.87 -12.84
C GLY A 151 11.52 2.97 -13.37
N GLY A 152 11.17 4.00 -14.14
CA GLY A 152 9.86 4.13 -14.80
C GLY A 152 9.53 2.91 -15.67
N ASN A 153 8.46 2.17 -15.36
CA ASN A 153 8.02 0.99 -16.11
C ASN A 153 7.31 1.31 -17.44
N LEU A 154 7.58 2.47 -18.02
CA LEU A 154 6.91 3.00 -19.21
C LEU A 154 7.36 2.36 -20.53
N LYS A 155 8.04 1.20 -20.48
CA LYS A 155 8.40 0.43 -21.69
C LYS A 155 7.16 0.02 -22.51
N ASN A 156 5.97 0.02 -21.91
CA ASN A 156 4.71 -0.32 -22.58
C ASN A 156 3.91 0.91 -23.04
N ARG A 157 4.54 1.77 -23.84
CA ARG A 157 3.88 2.88 -24.55
C ARG A 157 2.64 2.41 -25.35
N LEU A 158 2.70 1.18 -25.88
CA LEU A 158 1.60 0.50 -26.56
C LEU A 158 0.38 0.25 -25.67
N LEU A 159 0.60 -0.08 -24.39
CA LEU A 159 -0.48 -0.36 -23.44
C LEU A 159 -1.16 0.95 -23.01
N ALA A 160 -0.39 2.02 -22.91
CA ALA A 160 -0.91 3.38 -22.75
C ALA A 160 -1.71 3.84 -23.98
N GLN A 161 -1.19 3.61 -25.20
CA GLN A 161 -1.88 3.91 -26.46
C GLN A 161 -3.21 3.15 -26.62
N ASN A 162 -3.28 1.90 -26.16
CA ASN A 162 -4.52 1.13 -26.16
C ASN A 162 -5.57 1.71 -25.20
N VAL A 163 -5.16 2.25 -24.05
CA VAL A 163 -6.04 2.99 -23.13
C VAL A 163 -6.49 4.32 -23.73
N LEU A 164 -5.60 5.03 -24.44
CA LEU A 164 -5.90 6.30 -25.13
C LEU A 164 -6.88 6.16 -26.30
N ARG A 165 -6.97 4.97 -26.91
CA ARG A 165 -7.83 4.74 -28.08
C ARG A 165 -9.31 4.89 -27.74
N ASP A 166 -9.67 4.73 -26.47
CA ASP A 166 -11.03 4.83 -25.96
C ASP A 166 -11.42 6.26 -25.52
N THR A 167 -10.45 7.14 -25.27
CA THR A 167 -10.67 8.55 -24.89
C THR A 167 -10.44 9.46 -26.10
N SER A 168 -11.44 9.56 -26.97
CA SER A 168 -11.32 10.08 -28.34
C SER A 168 -11.17 11.60 -28.52
N SER A 169 -11.02 12.45 -27.49
CA SER A 169 -11.16 13.90 -27.74
C SER A 169 -10.41 14.91 -26.86
N ARG A 170 -9.49 14.53 -25.97
CA ARG A 170 -8.82 15.53 -25.12
C ARG A 170 -7.32 15.64 -25.38
N VAL A 171 -6.91 16.84 -25.82
CA VAL A 171 -5.55 17.37 -25.69
C VAL A 171 -5.27 17.43 -24.18
N GLY A 172 -4.50 16.46 -23.66
CA GLY A 172 -4.28 16.37 -22.22
C GLY A 172 -3.24 15.33 -21.85
N TRP A 173 -2.63 15.54 -20.69
CA TRP A 173 -1.74 14.57 -20.07
C TRP A 173 -2.52 13.33 -19.69
N THR A 174 -2.02 12.16 -20.07
CA THR A 174 -2.55 10.89 -19.59
C THR A 174 -1.57 10.31 -18.60
N CYS A 175 -2.05 10.04 -17.40
CA CYS A 175 -1.25 9.67 -16.26
C CYS A 175 -1.52 8.22 -15.88
N LEU A 176 -0.46 7.43 -15.76
CA LEU A 176 -0.52 6.03 -15.38
C LEU A 176 0.26 5.83 -14.07
N PRO A 177 -0.28 5.04 -13.11
CA PRO A 177 0.50 4.66 -11.93
C PRO A 177 1.81 4.01 -12.36
N HIS A 178 2.90 4.33 -11.67
CA HIS A 178 4.23 3.80 -11.97
C HIS A 178 4.28 2.25 -12.02
N ARG A 179 3.45 1.58 -11.22
CA ARG A 179 3.29 0.10 -11.20
C ARG A 179 2.45 -0.46 -12.36
N GLY A 180 2.04 0.39 -13.29
CA GLY A 180 1.16 0.08 -14.41
C GLY A 180 -0.32 0.10 -14.05
N ALA A 181 -1.17 0.09 -15.08
CA ALA A 181 -2.60 -0.06 -14.91
C ALA A 181 -2.95 -1.46 -14.39
N SER A 182 -3.90 -1.55 -13.45
CA SER A 182 -4.48 -2.84 -13.07
C SER A 182 -5.30 -3.39 -14.24
N ASN A 183 -4.97 -4.58 -14.72
CA ASN A 183 -5.83 -5.31 -15.65
C ASN A 183 -7.04 -5.93 -14.91
N GLY A 184 -8.11 -6.26 -15.64
CA GLY A 184 -9.33 -6.82 -15.04
C GLY A 184 -9.07 -8.11 -14.24
N ILE A 185 -8.13 -8.93 -14.69
CA ILE A 185 -7.72 -10.16 -14.00
C ILE A 185 -7.10 -9.86 -12.64
N ARG A 186 -6.16 -8.90 -12.53
CA ARG A 186 -5.56 -8.49 -11.25
C ARG A 186 -6.60 -7.91 -10.31
N VAL A 187 -7.55 -7.13 -10.83
CA VAL A 187 -8.66 -6.60 -10.01
C VAL A 187 -9.52 -7.76 -9.47
N PHE A 188 -9.88 -8.72 -10.32
CA PHE A 188 -10.65 -9.90 -9.93
C PHE A 188 -9.91 -10.75 -8.89
N ILE A 189 -8.65 -11.12 -9.15
CA ILE A 189 -7.81 -11.88 -8.22
C ILE A 189 -7.69 -11.11 -6.89
N GLY A 190 -7.45 -9.80 -6.95
CA GLY A 190 -7.38 -8.96 -5.75
C GLY A 190 -8.67 -8.97 -4.94
N HIS A 191 -9.84 -8.97 -5.58
CA HIS A 191 -11.13 -9.08 -4.91
C HIS A 191 -11.37 -10.47 -4.32
N VAL A 192 -11.06 -11.54 -5.06
CA VAL A 192 -11.20 -12.92 -4.57
C VAL A 192 -10.28 -13.14 -3.38
N VAL A 193 -8.98 -12.90 -3.55
CA VAL A 193 -7.98 -13.06 -2.48
C VAL A 193 -8.32 -12.17 -1.29
N GLY A 194 -8.66 -10.90 -1.53
CA GLY A 194 -9.03 -9.95 -0.48
C GLY A 194 -10.27 -10.39 0.30
N SER A 195 -11.31 -10.85 -0.40
CA SER A 195 -12.52 -11.37 0.23
C SER A 195 -12.24 -12.66 0.99
N THR A 196 -11.48 -13.60 0.43
CA THR A 196 -11.09 -14.83 1.10
C THR A 196 -10.27 -14.55 2.36
N LEU A 197 -9.32 -13.62 2.32
CA LEU A 197 -8.56 -13.16 3.49
C LEU A 197 -9.47 -12.53 4.54
N LEU A 198 -10.38 -11.64 4.13
CA LEU A 198 -11.34 -11.01 5.03
C LEU A 198 -12.23 -12.05 5.71
N PHE A 199 -12.78 -12.99 4.94
CA PHE A 199 -13.63 -14.07 5.45
C PHE A 199 -12.87 -15.01 6.37
N THR A 200 -11.65 -15.41 6.01
CA THR A 200 -10.83 -16.28 6.88
C THR A 200 -10.41 -15.57 8.15
N LEU A 201 -10.02 -14.30 8.11
CA LEU A 201 -9.59 -13.57 9.31
C LEU A 201 -10.75 -13.16 10.23
N LEU A 202 -11.96 -12.91 9.69
CA LEU A 202 -13.11 -12.51 10.49
C LEU A 202 -14.02 -13.67 10.90
N LEU A 203 -14.35 -14.58 9.97
CA LEU A 203 -15.29 -15.66 10.26
C LEU A 203 -14.62 -16.86 10.92
N LEU A 204 -13.39 -17.21 10.54
CA LEU A 204 -12.74 -18.41 11.08
C LEU A 204 -12.57 -18.32 12.62
N PRO A 205 -12.14 -17.19 13.22
CA PRO A 205 -12.07 -17.08 14.68
C PRO A 205 -13.45 -17.20 15.34
N CYS A 206 -14.49 -16.63 14.73
CA CYS A 206 -15.86 -16.75 15.24
C CYS A 206 -16.38 -18.19 15.21
N VAL A 207 -16.16 -18.91 14.10
CA VAL A 207 -16.52 -20.32 13.96
C VAL A 207 -15.71 -21.17 14.94
N PHE A 208 -14.40 -20.93 15.05
CA PHE A 208 -13.54 -21.64 15.99
C PHE A 208 -14.00 -21.42 17.45
N CYS A 209 -14.28 -20.18 17.85
CA CYS A 209 -14.78 -19.85 19.19
C CYS A 209 -16.13 -20.55 19.49
N THR A 210 -17.07 -20.58 18.53
CA THR A 210 -18.35 -21.27 18.74
C THR A 210 -18.17 -22.80 18.86
N LEU A 211 -17.29 -23.39 18.06
CA LEU A 211 -16.93 -24.81 18.18
C LEU A 211 -16.25 -25.13 19.52
N CYS A 212 -15.32 -24.29 19.99
CA CYS A 212 -14.69 -24.44 21.30
C CYS A 212 -15.70 -24.32 22.44
N MET A 213 -16.59 -23.32 22.39
CA MET A 213 -17.61 -23.12 23.42
C MET A 213 -18.61 -24.29 23.46
N THR A 214 -19.08 -24.76 22.31
CA THR A 214 -19.98 -25.91 22.24
C THR A 214 -19.31 -27.20 22.74
N TYR A 215 -18.02 -27.40 22.45
CA TYR A 215 -17.23 -28.51 22.98
C TYR A 215 -17.10 -28.43 24.52
N LEU A 216 -16.76 -27.26 25.07
CA LEU A 216 -16.64 -27.04 26.52
C LEU A 216 -17.97 -27.28 27.24
N VAL A 217 -19.08 -26.77 26.71
CA VAL A 217 -20.43 -27.00 27.25
C VAL A 217 -20.78 -28.48 27.25
N LYS A 218 -20.53 -29.20 26.15
CA LYS A 218 -20.75 -30.66 26.08
C LYS A 218 -19.92 -31.42 27.12
N ARG A 219 -18.64 -31.05 27.30
CA ARG A 219 -17.75 -31.66 28.29
C ARG A 219 -18.24 -31.40 29.72
N PHE A 220 -18.67 -30.17 30.01
CA PHE A 220 -19.23 -29.80 31.31
C PHE A 220 -20.51 -30.58 31.62
N LEU A 221 -21.46 -30.66 30.69
CA LEU A 221 -22.70 -31.43 30.83
C LEU A 221 -22.45 -32.94 31.03
N LYS A 222 -21.44 -33.51 30.37
CA LYS A 222 -21.05 -34.91 30.58
C LYS A 222 -20.49 -35.12 31.99
N HIS A 223 -19.71 -34.17 32.50
CA HIS A 223 -19.14 -34.24 33.84
C HIS A 223 -20.20 -34.09 34.94
N THR A 224 -21.17 -33.19 34.78
CA THR A 224 -22.29 -33.04 35.72
C THR A 224 -23.18 -34.28 35.75
N LYS A 225 -23.50 -34.88 34.59
CA LYS A 225 -24.20 -36.16 34.51
C LYS A 225 -23.44 -37.31 35.19
N LYS A 226 -22.11 -37.37 35.04
CA LYS A 226 -21.29 -38.39 35.73
C LYS A 226 -21.34 -38.22 37.25
N LYS A 227 -21.27 -36.97 37.74
CA LYS A 227 -21.39 -36.66 39.18
C LYS A 227 -22.77 -37.01 39.74
N SER A 228 -23.86 -36.73 39.01
CA SER A 228 -25.21 -37.09 39.46
C SER A 228 -25.43 -38.61 39.52
N HIS A 229 -24.90 -39.37 38.56
CA HIS A 229 -24.93 -40.84 38.61
C HIS A 229 -24.15 -41.43 39.79
N LEU A 230 -22.97 -40.88 40.11
CA LEU A 230 -22.18 -41.31 41.28
C LEU A 230 -22.93 -41.02 42.59
N LYS A 231 -23.55 -39.84 42.71
CA LYS A 231 -24.34 -39.48 43.90
C LYS A 231 -25.54 -40.40 44.11
N MET A 232 -26.24 -40.78 43.03
CA MET A 232 -27.35 -41.74 43.10
C MET A 232 -26.92 -43.16 43.49
N LYS A 233 -25.72 -43.61 43.06
CA LYS A 233 -25.20 -44.93 43.48
C LYS A 233 -24.89 -44.97 44.96
N ASN A 234 -24.29 -43.92 45.53
CA ASN A 234 -23.97 -43.89 46.95
C ASN A 234 -25.21 -43.89 47.85
N ILE A 235 -26.33 -43.28 47.42
CA ILE A 235 -27.59 -43.29 48.18
C ILE A 235 -28.22 -44.69 48.23
N LYS A 236 -27.98 -45.57 47.25
CA LYS A 236 -28.52 -46.95 47.26
C LYS A 236 -27.73 -47.93 48.15
N HIS A 237 -26.54 -47.54 48.59
CA HIS A 237 -25.65 -48.38 49.40
C HIS A 237 -25.51 -47.89 50.85
N ALA A 238 -26.15 -46.77 51.20
CA ALA A 238 -26.28 -46.26 52.56
C ALA A 238 -27.69 -46.59 53.07
#